data_AF-Q31HE3-F1
#
_entry.id   AF-Q31HE3-F1
#
_cell.length_a   1.000
_cell.length_b   1.000
_cell.length_c   1.000
_cell.angle_alpha   90.00
_cell.angle_beta   90.00
_cell.angle_gamma   90.00
#
_symmetry.space_group_name_H-M   'P 1'
#
loop_
_entity.id
_entity.type
_entity.pdbx_description
1 polymer ?
#
loop_
_entity_poly.entity_id
_entity_poly.type
_entity_poly.pdbx_seq_one_letter_code
_entity_poly.pdbx_strand_id
1 'polypeptide(L)'
;MFFVEDPSVQVSQEEVQAIEEVGDTTEEMRKLTNLFLSELRKIDSSIESINDIDSLVMRNPELDSIVSEKLKNSGYLDFWKVEVSCFPWRYDPLKIVQFYHSLEDPEILLDYCRETIKQDENGDFKHWSINEKGYRDLHSKFNLKTTQTFILNLPFITKSGL
;
A
#
# COMPACT_ATOMS: atom_id res chain seq x y z
N MET A 1 -13.51 41.91 -17.70
CA MET A 1 -13.19 41.40 -16.35
C MET A 1 -14.09 40.20 -16.14
N PHE A 2 -13.54 38.98 -16.17
CA PHE A 2 -14.31 37.75 -15.94
C PHE A 2 -14.47 37.57 -14.44
N PHE A 3 -15.71 37.49 -13.97
CA PHE A 3 -16.03 37.13 -12.60
C PHE A 3 -16.07 35.60 -12.56
N VAL A 4 -15.14 34.99 -11.84
CA VAL A 4 -15.21 33.56 -11.52
C VAL A 4 -15.94 33.51 -10.18
N GLU A 5 -17.09 32.86 -10.15
CA GLU A 5 -17.78 32.57 -8.89
C GLU A 5 -16.83 31.80 -7.96
N ASP A 6 -16.96 32.04 -6.66
CA ASP A 6 -16.14 31.37 -5.66
C ASP A 6 -16.21 29.85 -5.89
N PRO A 7 -15.10 29.19 -6.28
CA PRO A 7 -15.11 27.78 -6.66
C PRO A 7 -15.17 26.86 -5.44
N SER A 8 -15.34 27.41 -4.23
CA SER A 8 -15.46 26.63 -3.01
C SER A 8 -16.91 26.21 -2.76
N VAL A 9 -17.09 24.92 -2.53
CA VAL A 9 -18.34 24.35 -2.03
C VAL A 9 -18.21 24.25 -0.51
N GLN A 10 -19.24 24.70 0.21
CA GLN A 10 -19.31 24.53 1.66
C GLN A 10 -19.54 23.04 1.97
N VAL A 11 -18.61 22.45 2.71
CA VAL A 11 -18.71 21.07 3.21
C VAL A 11 -19.36 21.12 4.60
N SER A 12 -20.29 20.19 4.87
CA SER A 12 -20.95 20.09 6.17
C SER A 12 -19.99 19.64 7.27
N GLN A 13 -20.29 19.96 8.53
CA GLN A 13 -19.49 19.49 9.68
C GLN A 13 -19.54 17.97 9.79
N GLU A 14 -20.67 17.37 9.42
CA GLU A 14 -20.87 15.93 9.36
C GLU A 14 -19.95 15.27 8.32
N GLU A 15 -19.81 15.86 7.13
CA GLU A 15 -18.88 15.38 6.09
C GLU A 15 -17.42 15.53 6.53
N VAL A 16 -17.06 16.65 7.17
CA VAL A 16 -15.70 16.83 7.72
C VAL A 16 -15.40 15.77 8.77
N GLN A 17 -16.31 15.55 9.71
CA GLN A 17 -16.13 14.57 10.76
C GLN A 17 -16.06 13.13 10.20
N ALA A 18 -16.88 12.80 9.21
CA ALA A 18 -16.82 11.49 8.54
C ALA A 18 -15.47 11.27 7.81
N ILE A 19 -14.92 12.31 7.16
CA ILE A 19 -13.60 12.24 6.52
C ILE A 19 -12.49 12.09 7.56
N GLU A 20 -12.55 12.84 8.66
CA GLU A 20 -11.58 12.74 9.76
C GLU A 20 -11.62 11.38 10.46
N GLU A 21 -12.80 10.78 10.62
CA GLU A 21 -12.98 9.45 11.21
C GLU A 21 -12.41 8.32 10.33
N VAL A 22 -12.52 8.43 9.00
CA VAL A 22 -11.94 7.47 8.05
C VAL A 22 -10.42 7.64 7.95
N GLY A 23 -9.93 8.88 8.07
CA GLY A 23 -8.52 9.23 7.99
C GLY A 23 -7.92 9.10 6.59
N ASP A 24 -6.68 9.57 6.44
CA ASP A 24 -5.93 9.48 5.19
C ASP A 24 -4.93 8.31 5.26
N THR A 25 -5.36 7.15 4.75
CA THR A 25 -4.52 5.94 4.67
C THR A 25 -3.23 6.16 3.87
N THR A 26 -3.21 7.11 2.93
CA THR A 26 -1.99 7.44 2.15
C THR A 26 -0.98 8.17 3.03
N GLU A 27 -1.42 9.12 3.84
CA GLU A 27 -0.55 9.82 4.79
C GLU A 27 0.00 8.87 5.86
N GLU A 28 -0.83 7.94 6.35
CA GLU A 28 -0.40 6.92 7.32
C GLU A 28 0.66 5.99 6.75
N MET A 29 0.45 5.44 5.54
CA MET A 29 1.44 4.60 4.86
C MET A 29 2.75 5.37 4.63
N ARG A 30 2.67 6.66 4.29
CA ARG A 30 3.84 7.51 4.09
C ARG A 30 4.61 7.72 5.40
N LYS A 31 3.90 7.95 6.52
CA LYS A 31 4.52 8.08 7.85
C LYS A 31 5.24 6.79 8.25
N LEU A 32 4.60 5.64 8.09
CA LEU A 32 5.21 4.33 8.39
C LEU A 32 6.45 4.07 7.52
N THR A 33 6.35 4.33 6.22
CA THR A 33 7.47 4.21 5.28
C THR A 33 8.64 5.10 5.69
N ASN A 34 8.38 6.37 6.00
CA ASN A 34 9.41 7.32 6.41
C ASN A 34 10.06 6.93 7.74
N LEU A 35 9.26 6.49 8.71
CA LEU A 35 9.77 5.99 9.99
C LEU A 35 10.68 4.78 9.77
N PHE A 36 10.24 3.81 8.98
CA PHE A 36 11.03 2.63 8.64
C PHE A 36 12.36 2.98 7.96
N LEU A 37 12.32 3.82 6.92
CA LEU A 37 13.53 4.26 6.21
C LEU A 37 14.46 5.06 7.13
N SER A 38 13.93 5.87 8.06
CA SER A 38 14.75 6.59 9.04
C SER A 38 15.51 5.64 9.97
N GLU A 39 14.90 4.51 10.35
CA GLU A 39 15.53 3.48 11.17
C GLU A 39 16.61 2.71 10.41
N LEU A 40 16.40 2.46 9.12
CA LEU A 40 17.38 1.82 8.27
C LEU A 40 18.56 2.73 7.95
N ARG A 41 18.33 4.05 7.79
CA ARG A 41 19.39 5.04 7.56
C ARG A 41 20.37 5.17 8.73
N LYS A 42 19.99 4.72 9.92
CA LYS A 42 20.91 4.59 11.07
C LYS A 42 21.93 3.45 10.90
N ILE A 43 21.62 2.47 10.04
CA ILE A 43 22.48 1.34 9.69
C ILE A 43 23.32 1.71 8.46
N ASP A 44 22.68 2.19 7.39
CA ASP A 44 23.34 2.63 6.17
C ASP A 44 22.65 3.90 5.65
N SER A 45 23.37 5.02 5.67
CA SER A 45 22.86 6.33 5.29
C SER A 45 22.57 6.48 3.79
N SER A 46 23.00 5.53 2.95
CA SER A 46 22.75 5.54 1.50
C SER A 46 21.36 5.04 1.10
N ILE A 47 20.56 4.56 2.06
CA ILE A 47 19.20 4.07 1.81
C ILE A 47 18.27 5.24 1.49
N GLU A 48 17.73 5.26 0.27
CA GLU A 48 16.78 6.27 -0.19
C GLU A 48 15.36 5.72 -0.19
N SER A 49 15.20 4.44 -0.54
CA SER A 49 13.93 3.77 -0.76
C SER A 49 13.93 2.33 -0.21
N ILE A 50 12.74 1.72 -0.18
CA ILE A 50 12.55 0.33 0.26
C ILE A 50 13.27 -0.65 -0.69
N ASN A 51 13.41 -0.30 -1.96
CA ASN A 51 14.09 -1.14 -2.96
C ASN A 51 15.61 -1.28 -2.68
N ASP A 52 16.20 -0.35 -1.91
CA ASP A 52 17.62 -0.39 -1.57
C ASP A 52 17.94 -1.48 -0.53
N ILE A 53 16.92 -1.96 0.18
CA ILE A 53 17.04 -2.97 1.22
C ILE A 53 17.61 -4.27 0.65
N ASP A 54 17.13 -4.67 -0.53
CA ASP A 54 17.55 -5.92 -1.18
C ASP A 54 19.06 -5.91 -1.45
N SER A 55 19.53 -4.80 -2.03
CA SER A 55 20.96 -4.59 -2.31
C SER A 55 21.79 -4.46 -1.03
N LEU A 56 21.24 -3.92 0.06
CA LEU A 56 21.91 -3.83 1.34
C LEU A 56 22.16 -5.21 1.94
N VAL A 57 21.11 -6.03 2.08
CA VAL A 57 21.21 -7.34 2.74
C VAL A 57 21.94 -8.37 1.88
N MET A 58 21.95 -8.22 0.56
CA MET A 58 22.76 -9.04 -0.34
C MET A 58 24.26 -8.73 -0.20
N ARG A 59 24.64 -7.45 -0.07
CA ARG A 59 26.04 -7.04 0.09
C ARG A 59 26.57 -7.27 1.50
N ASN A 60 25.68 -7.22 2.49
CA ASN A 60 26.01 -7.32 3.91
C ASN A 60 25.07 -8.34 4.60
N PRO A 61 25.22 -9.65 4.36
CA PRO A 61 24.33 -10.68 4.90
C PRO A 61 24.23 -10.68 6.43
N GLU A 62 25.24 -10.17 7.14
CA GLU A 62 25.22 -9.99 8.59
C GLU A 62 24.13 -9.01 9.06
N LEU A 63 23.69 -8.08 8.20
CA LEU A 63 22.62 -7.14 8.48
C LEU A 63 21.23 -7.74 8.29
N ASP A 64 21.10 -8.90 7.63
CA ASP A 64 19.81 -9.49 7.26
C ASP A 64 18.89 -9.70 8.47
N SER A 65 19.43 -10.15 9.61
CA SER A 65 18.60 -10.39 10.80
C SER A 65 18.06 -9.09 11.40
N ILE A 66 18.90 -8.05 11.52
CA ILE A 66 18.47 -6.75 12.08
C ILE A 66 17.52 -6.02 11.13
N VAL A 67 17.75 -6.10 9.81
CA VAL A 67 16.88 -5.51 8.79
C VAL A 67 15.53 -6.21 8.76
N SER A 68 15.51 -7.55 8.77
CA SER A 68 14.26 -8.34 8.83
C SER A 68 13.44 -8.02 10.08
N GLU A 69 14.09 -7.85 11.24
CA GLU A 69 13.40 -7.47 12.48
C GLU A 69 12.82 -6.05 12.40
N LYS A 70 13.60 -5.08 11.92
CA LYS A 70 13.09 -3.71 11.71
C LYS A 70 11.92 -3.66 10.74
N LEU A 71 11.99 -4.43 9.65
CA LEU A 71 10.91 -4.54 8.67
C LEU A 71 9.62 -5.09 9.30
N LYS A 72 9.71 -6.19 10.07
CA LYS A 72 8.55 -6.78 10.77
C LYS A 72 7.94 -5.81 11.78
N ASN A 73 8.77 -5.12 12.55
CA ASN A 73 8.30 -4.22 13.60
C ASN A 73 7.85 -2.85 13.09
N SER A 74 8.12 -2.52 11.82
CA SER A 74 7.79 -1.21 11.25
C SER A 74 6.30 -0.99 11.00
N GLY A 75 5.48 -2.06 10.96
CA GLY A 75 4.09 -1.98 10.52
C GLY A 75 3.92 -1.83 9.00
N TYR A 76 5.00 -1.62 8.24
CA TYR A 76 4.96 -1.45 6.78
C TYR A 76 4.28 -2.63 6.08
N LEU A 77 4.64 -3.87 6.47
CA LEU A 77 4.07 -5.08 5.87
C LEU A 77 2.65 -5.42 6.35
N ASP A 78 2.17 -4.73 7.37
CA ASP A 78 0.86 -4.96 7.98
C ASP A 78 -0.16 -3.87 7.62
N PHE A 79 0.27 -2.74 7.04
CA PHE A 79 -0.58 -1.59 6.80
C PHE A 79 -1.77 -1.88 5.86
N TRP A 80 -1.63 -2.84 4.93
CA TRP A 80 -2.73 -3.29 4.07
C TRP A 80 -3.97 -3.74 4.87
N LYS A 81 -3.80 -4.20 6.12
CA LYS A 81 -4.92 -4.58 6.99
C LYS A 81 -5.79 -3.38 7.37
N VAL A 82 -5.18 -2.20 7.51
CA VAL A 82 -5.89 -0.94 7.76
C VAL A 82 -6.71 -0.57 6.52
N GLU A 83 -6.10 -0.63 5.33
CA GLU A 83 -6.80 -0.32 4.08
C GLU A 83 -8.00 -1.25 3.84
N VAL A 84 -7.84 -2.56 4.06
CA VAL A 84 -8.93 -3.54 3.99
C VAL A 84 -10.02 -3.26 5.03
N SER A 85 -9.66 -2.78 6.22
CA SER A 85 -10.63 -2.41 7.25
C SER A 85 -11.43 -1.17 6.87
N CYS A 86 -10.80 -0.16 6.28
CA CYS A 86 -11.45 1.09 5.87
C CYS A 86 -12.29 0.91 4.59
N PHE A 87 -11.80 0.12 3.63
CA PHE A 87 -12.43 -0.06 2.32
C PHE A 87 -12.70 -1.53 1.98
N PRO A 88 -13.47 -2.25 2.81
CA PRO A 88 -13.64 -3.70 2.65
C PRO A 88 -14.35 -4.08 1.36
N TRP A 89 -15.13 -3.17 0.77
CA TRP A 89 -15.81 -3.37 -0.52
C TRP A 89 -14.86 -3.46 -1.71
N ARG A 90 -13.61 -2.97 -1.60
CA ARG A 90 -12.61 -3.09 -2.66
C ARG A 90 -12.06 -4.51 -2.82
N TYR A 91 -12.25 -5.36 -1.81
CA TYR A 91 -11.60 -6.67 -1.69
C TYR A 91 -12.57 -7.84 -1.53
N ASP A 92 -13.87 -7.56 -1.43
CA ASP A 92 -14.91 -8.57 -1.23
C ASP A 92 -16.04 -8.36 -2.25
N PRO A 93 -16.22 -9.28 -3.21
CA PRO A 93 -17.25 -9.18 -4.25
C PRO A 93 -18.68 -9.11 -3.71
N LEU A 94 -18.96 -9.61 -2.51
CA LEU A 94 -20.29 -9.45 -1.91
C LEU A 94 -20.46 -8.04 -1.36
N LYS A 95 -19.42 -7.46 -0.78
CA LYS A 95 -19.45 -6.10 -0.24
C LYS A 95 -19.48 -5.04 -1.35
N ILE A 96 -18.85 -5.27 -2.50
CA ILE A 96 -18.97 -4.33 -3.62
C ILE A 96 -20.41 -4.28 -4.16
N VAL A 97 -21.10 -5.42 -4.24
CA VAL A 97 -22.52 -5.48 -4.63
C VAL A 97 -23.41 -4.80 -3.60
N GLN A 98 -23.15 -5.01 -2.31
CA GLN A 98 -23.87 -4.30 -1.24
C GLN A 98 -23.65 -2.79 -1.34
N PHE A 99 -22.41 -2.36 -1.58
CA PHE A 99 -22.07 -0.95 -1.71
C PHE A 99 -22.75 -0.33 -2.94
N TYR A 100 -22.76 -1.03 -4.09
CA TYR A 100 -23.47 -0.63 -5.30
C TYR A 100 -24.95 -0.30 -5.03
N HIS A 101 -25.64 -1.15 -4.28
CA HIS A 101 -27.06 -0.93 -3.95
C HIS A 101 -27.31 0.11 -2.85
N SER A 102 -26.28 0.56 -2.15
CA SER A 102 -26.38 1.59 -1.10
C SER A 102 -26.17 3.02 -1.61
N LEU A 103 -25.62 3.17 -2.83
CA LEU A 103 -25.31 4.47 -3.42
C LEU A 103 -26.55 5.13 -4.02
N GLU A 104 -26.66 6.45 -3.86
CA GLU A 104 -27.67 7.25 -4.58
C GLU A 104 -27.37 7.29 -6.09
N ASP A 105 -26.08 7.36 -6.45
CA ASP A 105 -25.58 7.25 -7.81
C ASP A 105 -24.58 6.08 -7.94
N PRO A 106 -25.05 4.89 -8.36
CA PRO A 106 -24.18 3.73 -8.54
C PRO A 106 -23.14 3.88 -9.67
N GLU A 107 -23.30 4.86 -10.58
CA GLU A 107 -22.37 5.06 -11.69
C GLU A 107 -20.97 5.44 -11.19
N ILE A 108 -20.87 6.15 -10.07
CA ILE A 108 -19.59 6.50 -9.42
C ILE A 108 -18.76 5.24 -9.11
N LEU A 109 -19.41 4.18 -8.61
CA LEU A 109 -18.72 2.91 -8.33
C LEU A 109 -18.34 2.17 -9.62
N LEU A 110 -19.19 2.25 -10.65
CA LEU A 110 -18.88 1.64 -11.95
C LEU A 110 -17.69 2.34 -12.62
N ASP A 111 -17.61 3.66 -12.53
CA ASP A 111 -16.47 4.44 -13.03
C ASP A 111 -15.17 4.09 -12.28
N TYR A 112 -15.24 3.98 -10.95
CA TYR A 112 -14.12 3.47 -10.15
C TYR A 112 -13.66 2.08 -10.65
N CYS A 113 -14.60 1.15 -10.86
CA CYS A 113 -14.28 -0.21 -11.31
C CYS A 113 -13.64 -0.20 -12.71
N ARG A 114 -14.18 0.59 -13.64
CA ARG A 114 -13.66 0.70 -15.02
C ARG A 114 -12.26 1.29 -15.04
N GLU A 115 -12.01 2.36 -14.29
CA GLU A 115 -10.67 2.95 -14.21
C GLU A 115 -9.68 1.99 -13.54
N THR A 116 -10.10 1.25 -12.52
CA THR A 116 -9.26 0.22 -11.88
C THR A 116 -8.85 -0.88 -12.86
N ILE A 117 -9.78 -1.38 -13.68
CA ILE A 117 -9.48 -2.38 -14.72
C ILE A 117 -8.50 -1.82 -15.75
N LYS A 118 -8.71 -0.58 -16.18
CA LYS A 118 -7.82 0.10 -17.14
C LYS A 118 -6.41 0.30 -16.58
N GLN A 119 -6.28 0.61 -15.29
CA GLN A 119 -4.99 0.67 -14.59
C GLN A 119 -4.30 -0.70 -14.59
N ASP A 120 -5.05 -1.78 -14.35
CA ASP A 120 -4.50 -3.15 -14.44
C ASP A 120 -4.03 -3.51 -15.85
N GLU A 121 -4.80 -3.15 -16.87
CA GLU A 121 -4.41 -3.34 -18.28
C GLU A 121 -3.12 -2.56 -18.62
N ASN A 122 -2.90 -1.41 -17.99
CA ASN A 122 -1.66 -0.62 -18.11
C ASN A 122 -0.48 -1.22 -17.32
N GLY A 123 -0.72 -2.27 -16.53
CA GLY A 123 0.29 -2.98 -15.77
C GLY A 123 0.48 -2.47 -14.34
N ASP A 124 -0.43 -1.62 -13.84
CA ASP A 124 -0.30 -1.00 -12.52
C ASP A 124 -0.32 -2.04 -11.40
N PHE A 125 -0.88 -3.23 -11.57
CA PHE A 125 -0.81 -4.32 -10.58
C PHE A 125 0.21 -5.41 -10.94
N LYS A 126 0.74 -5.40 -12.17
CA LYS A 126 1.72 -6.39 -12.64
C LYS A 126 2.98 -6.41 -11.79
N HIS A 127 3.39 -5.25 -11.28
CA HIS A 127 4.59 -5.12 -10.45
C HIS A 127 4.51 -5.96 -9.16
N TRP A 128 3.32 -6.23 -8.61
CA TRP A 128 3.17 -7.09 -7.44
C TRP A 128 3.60 -8.53 -7.71
N SER A 129 3.16 -9.10 -8.84
CA SER A 129 3.57 -10.44 -9.27
C SER A 129 5.07 -10.52 -9.60
N ILE A 130 5.63 -9.45 -10.17
CA ILE A 130 7.06 -9.33 -10.47
C ILE A 130 7.86 -9.30 -9.17
N ASN A 131 7.44 -8.50 -8.19
CA ASN A 131 8.08 -8.41 -6.89
C ASN A 131 8.02 -9.74 -6.15
N GLU A 132 6.86 -10.41 -6.12
CA GLU A 132 6.75 -11.74 -5.50
C GLU A 132 7.73 -12.74 -6.11
N LYS A 133 7.79 -12.82 -7.44
CA LYS A 133 8.76 -13.67 -8.14
C LYS A 133 10.19 -13.27 -7.81
N GLY A 134 10.50 -11.98 -7.84
CA GLY A 134 11.82 -11.44 -7.52
C GLY A 134 12.29 -11.84 -6.12
N TYR A 135 11.43 -11.68 -5.12
CA TYR A 135 11.76 -12.07 -3.75
C TYR A 135 11.92 -13.59 -3.60
N ARG A 136 11.11 -14.41 -4.28
CA ARG A 136 11.28 -15.88 -4.30
C ARG A 136 12.63 -16.27 -4.91
N ASP A 137 12.99 -15.65 -6.03
CA ASP A 137 14.27 -15.89 -6.70
C ASP A 137 15.44 -15.47 -5.80
N LEU A 138 15.36 -14.30 -5.15
CA LEU A 138 16.38 -13.84 -4.20
C LEU A 138 16.50 -14.76 -2.99
N HIS A 139 15.38 -15.18 -2.41
CA HIS A 139 15.37 -16.11 -1.28
C HIS A 139 16.00 -17.46 -1.66
N SER A 140 15.69 -17.99 -2.84
CA SER A 140 16.28 -19.25 -3.33
C SER A 140 17.81 -19.18 -3.48
N LYS A 141 18.34 -18.00 -3.82
CA LYS A 141 19.78 -17.79 -4.08
C LYS A 141 20.57 -17.45 -2.82
N PHE A 142 20.02 -16.61 -1.96
CA PHE A 142 20.75 -16.02 -0.83
C PHE A 142 20.23 -16.49 0.54
N ASN A 143 19.05 -17.11 0.60
CA ASN A 143 18.42 -17.61 1.83
C ASN A 143 18.28 -16.54 2.94
N LEU A 144 17.98 -15.30 2.54
CA LEU A 144 17.86 -14.16 3.45
C LEU A 144 16.48 -14.12 4.13
N LYS A 145 16.45 -13.84 5.43
CA LYS A 145 15.22 -13.66 6.22
C LYS A 145 14.40 -12.46 5.73
N THR A 146 15.06 -11.41 5.26
CA THR A 146 14.40 -10.22 4.72
C THR A 146 13.54 -10.59 3.51
N THR A 147 14.11 -11.33 2.56
CA THR A 147 13.37 -11.83 1.38
C THR A 147 12.22 -12.78 1.77
N GLN A 148 12.44 -13.65 2.76
CA GLN A 148 11.38 -14.51 3.31
C GLN A 148 10.24 -13.68 3.92
N THR A 149 10.59 -12.59 4.62
CA THR A 149 9.62 -11.70 5.27
C THR A 149 8.72 -11.02 4.24
N PHE A 150 9.29 -10.54 3.13
CA PHE A 150 8.49 -10.03 2.00
C PHE A 150 7.59 -11.12 1.40
N ILE A 151 8.12 -12.31 1.13
CA ILE A 151 7.34 -13.44 0.55
C ILE A 151 6.14 -13.82 1.42
N LEU A 152 6.26 -13.79 2.75
CA LEU A 152 5.16 -14.17 3.64
C LEU A 152 4.03 -13.13 3.68
N ASN A 153 4.31 -11.88 3.32
CA ASN A 153 3.35 -10.77 3.39
C ASN A 153 2.84 -10.34 2.00
N LEU A 154 3.58 -10.64 0.93
CA LEU A 154 3.17 -10.36 -0.45
C LEU A 154 1.89 -11.07 -0.90
N PRO A 155 1.62 -12.35 -0.56
CA PRO A 155 0.38 -13.03 -0.91
C PRO A 155 -0.86 -12.33 -0.36
N PHE A 156 -0.72 -11.55 0.71
CA PHE A 156 -1.81 -10.73 1.23
C PHE A 156 -1.91 -9.44 0.43
N ILE A 157 -0.80 -8.75 0.15
CA ILE A 157 -0.77 -7.55 -0.72
C ILE A 157 -1.29 -7.87 -2.15
N THR A 158 -1.05 -9.08 -2.66
CA THR A 158 -1.48 -9.52 -3.99
C THR A 158 -2.87 -10.16 -4.02
N LYS A 159 -3.41 -10.64 -2.87
CA LYS A 159 -4.77 -11.21 -2.78
C LYS A 159 -5.79 -10.26 -2.18
N SER A 160 -5.34 -9.25 -1.43
CA SER A 160 -6.15 -8.10 -1.02
C SER A 160 -6.02 -7.00 -2.07
N GLY A 161 -6.26 -7.33 -3.34
CA GLY A 161 -6.22 -6.38 -4.43
C GLY A 161 -6.67 -7.03 -5.72
N LEU A 162 -7.94 -6.77 -6.07
CA LEU A 162 -8.71 -7.20 -7.27
C LEU A 162 -9.36 -8.59 -7.21
#